data_AF-A0AAV0UZ41-F1
#
_entry.id   AF-A0AAV0UZ41-F1
#
_cell.length_a   1.000
_cell.length_b   1.000
_cell.length_c   1.000
_cell.angle_alpha   90.00
_cell.angle_beta   90.00
_cell.angle_gamma   90.00
#
_symmetry.space_group_name_H-M   'P 1'
#
loop_
_entity.id
_entity.type
_entity.pdbx_description
1 polymer ?
#
loop_
_entity_poly.entity_id
_entity_poly.type
_entity_poly.pdbx_seq_one_letter_code
_entity_poly.pdbx_strand_id
1 'polypeptide(L)'
;MWSRLAEGLAEIVAPEEGYAQELDDTSDQDSIHVDSVAMRPQFGSVKGSVPSVAADKLREDEDEQEEYIRDLERALLQQKKQNNVLENRIKELIESQQDNGDKAEQKQLERHVRDQEEEDTLRQKDVTIEDKSQAAELVDAAALQSEEDSVARVKYHRLVQDLQQSQIEVSTLAAQCQAQAKELMVLRDKEEALQVANETLQQDEQEIRARAAEYEQAYVDLLVEIEQIKTANAEEKTALIENSKDRGSLIDSQRLYDLEAQLTTAEADKMLAQQDAERLQRDVDTLEDVLRQFQMDSKAHRARINALEAELEQTTRRLQSHQPLLGPNEGERNDSERLVEKLDKKTHECEQLREALESTATQYTSERDVVDKRLAAQLVVAYVDSEKKGEILHLMARIMDFTEDQKRRVGVGYPVEGNGGGGLFSSLLGLVAPGDESASVDPSTIEGKDFSELWSDFLLDETSNRK
;
A
#
# COMPACT_ATOMS: atom_id res chain seq x y z
N MET A 1 23.12 -12.33 -0.46
CA MET A 1 23.09 -13.26 0.69
C MET A 1 21.67 -13.76 0.97
N TRP A 2 20.98 -14.29 -0.06
CA TRP A 2 19.59 -14.78 0.06
C TRP A 2 19.43 -16.13 -0.67
N SER A 3 20.46 -16.96 -0.66
CA SER A 3 20.48 -18.23 -1.41
C SER A 3 20.93 -19.43 -0.56
N ARG A 4 20.85 -19.33 0.77
CA ARG A 4 21.26 -20.43 1.69
C ARG A 4 20.16 -20.93 2.63
N LEU A 5 18.91 -20.51 2.42
CA LEU A 5 17.77 -20.94 3.24
C LEU A 5 16.82 -21.91 2.50
N ALA A 6 17.10 -22.23 1.23
CA ALA A 6 16.30 -23.16 0.43
C ALA A 6 16.82 -24.61 0.45
N GLU A 7 17.92 -24.89 1.16
CA GLU A 7 18.62 -26.20 1.07
C GLU A 7 18.35 -27.12 2.28
N GLY A 8 17.42 -26.75 3.18
CA GLY A 8 17.11 -27.52 4.39
C GLY A 8 15.74 -28.21 4.42
N LEU A 9 14.90 -28.06 3.39
CA LEU A 9 13.51 -28.60 3.40
C LEU A 9 13.28 -29.77 2.43
N ALA A 10 14.33 -30.25 1.74
CA ALA A 10 14.22 -31.34 0.77
C ALA A 10 14.50 -32.73 1.36
N GLU A 11 14.79 -32.85 2.67
CA GLU A 11 15.24 -34.12 3.25
C GLU A 11 14.43 -34.53 4.50
N ILE A 12 13.10 -34.59 4.37
CA ILE A 12 12.31 -35.54 5.16
C ILE A 12 11.32 -36.21 4.21
N VAL A 13 11.86 -37.17 3.47
CA VAL A 13 11.13 -38.11 2.61
C VAL A 13 10.22 -38.98 3.48
N ALA A 14 9.02 -39.22 2.96
CA ALA A 14 8.01 -40.14 3.47
C ALA A 14 8.55 -41.55 3.82
N PRO A 15 7.74 -42.34 4.52
CA PRO A 15 7.20 -43.48 3.77
C PRO A 15 5.67 -43.56 3.82
N GLU A 16 5.15 -44.13 2.73
CA GLU A 16 3.79 -44.64 2.57
C GLU A 16 3.40 -45.57 3.72
N GLU A 17 2.14 -45.52 4.15
CA GLU A 17 1.29 -46.69 4.27
C GLU A 17 -0.17 -46.23 4.35
N GLY A 18 -0.96 -46.68 3.39
CA GLY A 18 -2.37 -46.33 3.28
C GLY A 18 -3.21 -47.08 4.30
N TYR A 19 -4.18 -46.39 4.89
CA TYR A 19 -5.45 -46.99 5.30
C TYR A 19 -6.57 -46.01 4.97
N ALA A 20 -7.37 -46.40 3.99
CA ALA A 20 -8.73 -45.93 3.83
C ALA A 20 -9.60 -46.52 4.95
N GLN A 21 -10.70 -45.83 5.26
CA GLN A 21 -11.85 -46.31 6.06
C GLN A 21 -11.59 -46.35 7.59
N GLU A 22 -12.46 -45.89 8.47
CA GLU A 22 -13.92 -45.88 8.48
C GLU A 22 -14.50 -44.60 9.10
N LEU A 23 -15.74 -44.31 8.69
CA LEU A 23 -16.66 -43.41 9.36
C LEU A 23 -16.78 -43.81 10.84
N ASP A 24 -16.72 -42.82 11.74
CA ASP A 24 -17.62 -42.87 12.88
C ASP A 24 -18.21 -41.49 13.14
N ASP A 25 -19.53 -41.50 13.14
CA ASP A 25 -20.44 -40.38 13.22
C ASP A 25 -20.83 -40.29 14.68
N THR A 26 -20.14 -39.45 15.45
CA THR A 26 -20.63 -39.05 16.78
C THR A 26 -20.65 -37.55 16.86
N SER A 27 -21.83 -37.04 16.47
CA SER A 27 -22.41 -35.81 16.91
C SER A 27 -22.07 -35.50 18.38
N ASP A 28 -21.47 -34.36 18.63
CA ASP A 28 -21.81 -33.59 19.82
C ASP A 28 -22.03 -32.13 19.42
N GLN A 29 -23.29 -31.74 19.61
CA GLN A 29 -23.85 -30.44 19.43
C GLN A 29 -23.19 -29.46 20.40
N ASP A 30 -22.74 -28.31 19.89
CA ASP A 30 -22.81 -27.05 20.62
C ASP A 30 -22.84 -25.89 19.61
N SER A 31 -24.03 -25.66 19.05
CA SER A 31 -24.36 -24.43 18.34
C SER A 31 -24.65 -23.32 19.37
N ILE A 32 -23.68 -22.46 19.62
CA ILE A 32 -23.92 -21.20 20.31
C ILE A 32 -24.52 -20.21 19.30
N HIS A 33 -25.82 -20.01 19.44
CA HIS A 33 -26.62 -19.01 18.78
C HIS A 33 -26.15 -17.60 19.19
N VAL A 34 -25.67 -16.81 18.23
CA VAL A 34 -25.47 -15.36 18.40
C VAL A 34 -26.42 -14.62 17.46
N ASP A 35 -27.52 -14.15 18.04
CA ASP A 35 -28.47 -13.24 17.42
C ASP A 35 -27.76 -11.93 17.03
N SER A 36 -27.68 -11.67 15.73
CA SER A 36 -27.31 -10.36 15.21
C SER A 36 -28.55 -9.67 14.64
N VAL A 37 -29.06 -8.70 15.40
CA VAL A 37 -30.12 -7.78 15.00
C VAL A 37 -29.62 -6.92 13.84
N ALA A 38 -30.03 -7.25 12.62
CA ALA A 38 -29.83 -6.42 11.44
C ALA A 38 -30.94 -5.35 11.35
N MET A 39 -30.64 -4.14 11.83
CA MET A 39 -31.39 -2.93 11.48
C MET A 39 -30.97 -2.49 10.07
N ARG A 40 -31.85 -2.70 9.08
CA ARG A 40 -31.68 -2.27 7.69
C ARG A 40 -32.22 -0.85 7.52
N PRO A 41 -31.43 0.15 7.07
CA PRO A 41 -31.98 1.40 6.58
C PRO A 41 -32.45 1.21 5.13
N GLN A 42 -33.71 1.56 4.86
CA GLN A 42 -34.23 1.73 3.51
C GLN A 42 -33.73 3.06 2.95
N PHE A 43 -32.97 3.04 1.85
CA PHE A 43 -32.82 4.20 0.97
C PHE A 43 -33.10 3.79 -0.48
N GLY A 44 -33.92 4.62 -1.13
CA GLY A 44 -34.52 4.38 -2.43
C GLY A 44 -33.50 4.42 -3.58
N SER A 45 -33.68 3.49 -4.51
CA SER A 45 -32.93 3.40 -5.75
C SER A 45 -33.44 4.44 -6.76
N VAL A 46 -32.57 5.40 -7.11
CA VAL A 46 -32.66 6.20 -8.33
C VAL A 46 -31.77 5.53 -9.38
N LYS A 47 -32.35 5.28 -10.56
CA LYS A 47 -31.72 4.64 -11.71
C LYS A 47 -30.56 5.48 -12.27
N GLY A 48 -29.43 4.84 -12.51
CA GLY A 48 -28.35 5.32 -13.37
C GLY A 48 -27.44 4.16 -13.79
N SER A 49 -27.53 3.75 -15.06
CA SER A 49 -26.68 2.71 -15.66
C SER A 49 -25.29 3.23 -16.00
N VAL A 50 -24.22 2.62 -15.45
CA VAL A 50 -22.88 2.50 -16.05
C VAL A 50 -22.18 1.24 -15.46
N PRO A 51 -21.06 0.75 -16.03
CA PRO A 51 -20.93 -0.41 -16.89
C PRO A 51 -20.66 -1.74 -16.14
N SER A 52 -21.24 -2.83 -16.65
CA SER A 52 -21.28 -4.20 -16.09
C SER A 52 -19.92 -4.84 -15.73
N VAL A 53 -18.80 -4.33 -16.21
CA VAL A 53 -17.48 -5.01 -16.09
C VAL A 53 -16.77 -4.72 -14.77
N ALA A 54 -17.01 -3.57 -14.15
CA ALA A 54 -16.41 -3.24 -12.85
C ALA A 54 -17.11 -3.95 -11.68
N ALA A 55 -18.42 -4.22 -11.82
CA ALA A 55 -19.20 -4.92 -10.83
C ALA A 55 -18.91 -6.43 -10.82
N ASP A 56 -18.59 -7.03 -11.98
CA ASP A 56 -18.18 -8.44 -12.05
C ASP A 56 -16.79 -8.67 -11.45
N LYS A 57 -15.82 -7.77 -11.69
CA LYS A 57 -14.49 -7.87 -11.07
C LYS A 57 -14.53 -7.72 -9.55
N LEU A 58 -15.35 -6.80 -9.03
CA LEU A 58 -15.51 -6.66 -7.58
C LEU A 58 -16.16 -7.89 -6.94
N ARG A 59 -17.02 -8.61 -7.68
CA ARG A 59 -17.60 -9.87 -7.22
C ARG A 59 -16.61 -11.02 -7.25
N GLU A 60 -15.79 -11.12 -8.30
CA GLU A 60 -14.70 -12.09 -8.37
C GLU A 60 -13.69 -11.87 -7.23
N ASP A 61 -13.32 -10.62 -6.96
CA ASP A 61 -12.41 -10.27 -5.85
C ASP A 61 -13.04 -10.58 -4.47
N GLU A 62 -14.35 -10.38 -4.30
CA GLU A 62 -15.09 -10.73 -3.08
C GLU A 62 -15.17 -12.27 -2.90
N ASP A 63 -15.42 -13.02 -3.97
CA ASP A 63 -15.48 -14.48 -3.95
C ASP A 63 -14.09 -15.10 -3.65
N GLU A 64 -13.02 -14.55 -4.22
CA GLU A 64 -11.63 -14.95 -3.93
C GLU A 64 -11.23 -14.66 -2.48
N GLN A 65 -11.67 -13.51 -1.92
CA GLN A 65 -11.46 -13.19 -0.51
C GLN A 65 -12.23 -14.14 0.41
N GLU A 66 -13.48 -14.49 0.08
CA GLU A 66 -14.26 -15.46 0.85
C GLU A 66 -13.67 -16.87 0.78
N GLU A 67 -13.07 -17.26 -0.35
CA GLU A 67 -12.35 -18.53 -0.47
C GLU A 67 -11.07 -18.54 0.38
N TYR A 68 -10.29 -17.46 0.34
CA TYR A 68 -9.10 -17.30 1.18
C TYR A 68 -9.43 -17.34 2.68
N ILE A 69 -10.51 -16.69 3.11
CA ILE A 69 -10.98 -16.73 4.50
C ILE A 69 -11.35 -18.16 4.89
N ARG A 70 -12.09 -18.88 4.05
CA ARG A 70 -12.47 -20.28 4.31
C ARG A 70 -11.27 -21.20 4.41
N ASP A 71 -10.24 -21.01 3.59
CA ASP A 71 -9.01 -21.80 3.66
C ASP A 71 -8.18 -21.47 4.91
N LEU A 72 -8.12 -20.19 5.30
CA LEU A 72 -7.46 -19.77 6.53
C LEU A 72 -8.15 -20.32 7.78
N GLU A 73 -9.49 -20.34 7.79
CA GLU A 73 -10.29 -20.94 8.86
C GLU A 73 -10.02 -22.44 8.99
N ARG A 74 -9.95 -23.17 7.86
CA ARG A 74 -9.59 -24.60 7.87
C ARG A 74 -8.18 -24.82 8.41
N ALA A 75 -7.22 -24.01 8.00
CA ALA A 75 -5.83 -24.10 8.46
C ALA A 75 -5.71 -23.83 9.97
N LEU A 76 -6.40 -22.81 10.48
CA LEU A 76 -6.46 -22.51 11.91
C LEU A 76 -7.11 -23.63 12.73
N LEU A 77 -8.19 -24.23 12.20
CA LEU A 77 -8.82 -25.39 12.83
C LEU A 77 -7.89 -26.60 12.87
N GLN A 78 -7.13 -26.84 11.80
CA GLN A 78 -6.15 -27.92 11.75
C GLN A 78 -5.00 -27.68 12.74
N GLN A 79 -4.49 -26.45 12.82
CA GLN A 79 -3.45 -26.08 13.79
C GLN A 79 -3.95 -26.22 15.24
N LYS A 80 -5.20 -25.83 15.50
CA LYS A 80 -5.83 -26.01 16.82
C LYS A 80 -5.94 -27.49 17.20
N LYS A 81 -6.29 -28.37 16.26
CA LYS A 81 -6.30 -29.82 16.48
C LYS A 81 -4.91 -30.35 16.78
N GLN A 82 -3.89 -29.93 16.03
CA GLN A 82 -2.50 -30.33 16.29
C GLN A 82 -2.02 -29.86 17.67
N ASN A 83 -2.33 -28.62 18.06
CA ASN A 83 -1.99 -28.09 19.37
C ASN A 83 -2.67 -28.89 20.48
N ASN A 84 -3.95 -29.26 20.32
CA ASN A 84 -4.64 -30.08 21.32
C ASN A 84 -4.02 -31.49 21.46
N VAL A 85 -3.58 -32.09 20.35
CA VAL A 85 -2.85 -33.37 20.39
C VAL A 85 -1.50 -33.22 21.12
N LEU A 86 -0.77 -32.13 20.86
CA LEU A 86 0.49 -31.84 21.54
C LEU A 86 0.29 -31.56 23.04
N GLU A 87 -0.76 -30.82 23.41
CA GLU A 87 -1.12 -30.57 24.81
C GLU A 87 -1.43 -31.88 25.55
N ASN A 88 -2.22 -32.77 24.94
CA ASN A 88 -2.51 -34.09 25.50
C ASN A 88 -1.22 -34.92 25.65
N ARG A 89 -0.32 -34.87 24.67
CA ARG A 89 0.95 -35.59 24.73
C ARG A 89 1.89 -35.05 25.81
N ILE A 90 1.93 -33.74 26.01
CA ILE A 90 2.67 -33.11 27.10
C ILE A 90 2.10 -33.55 28.45
N LYS A 91 0.77 -33.58 28.58
CA LYS A 91 0.11 -34.03 29.80
C LYS A 91 0.45 -35.49 30.13
N GLU A 92 0.39 -36.40 29.15
CA GLU A 92 0.81 -37.81 29.32
C GLU A 92 2.29 -37.95 29.74
N LEU A 93 3.17 -37.12 29.17
CA LEU A 93 4.59 -37.14 29.51
C LEU A 93 4.85 -36.67 30.94
N ILE A 94 4.15 -35.64 31.40
CA ILE A 94 4.24 -35.14 32.79
C ILE A 94 3.76 -36.22 33.76
N GLU A 95 2.60 -36.83 33.51
CA GLU A 95 2.07 -37.92 34.34
C GLU A 95 3.03 -39.12 34.37
N SER A 96 3.60 -39.49 33.23
CA SER A 96 4.60 -40.58 33.13
C SER A 96 5.91 -40.26 33.86
N GLN A 97 6.36 -39.01 33.86
CA GLN A 97 7.58 -38.60 34.58
C GLN A 97 7.36 -38.60 36.09
N GLN A 98 6.19 -38.17 36.55
CA GLN A 98 5.83 -38.16 37.97
C GLN A 98 5.73 -39.59 38.53
N ASP A 99 5.05 -40.50 37.81
CA ASP A 99 4.96 -41.92 38.19
C ASP A 99 6.33 -42.62 38.25
N ASN A 100 7.27 -42.24 37.38
CA ASN A 100 8.62 -42.79 37.37
C ASN A 100 9.51 -42.20 38.46
N GLY A 101 9.32 -40.92 38.81
CA GLY A 101 9.97 -40.25 39.93
C GLY A 101 9.60 -40.91 41.26
N ASP A 102 8.30 -41.05 41.52
CA ASP A 102 7.78 -41.65 42.75
C ASP A 102 8.25 -43.11 42.92
N LYS A 103 8.29 -43.88 41.82
CA LYS A 103 8.83 -45.26 41.82
C LYS A 103 10.33 -45.32 42.06
N ALA A 104 11.10 -44.32 41.60
CA ALA A 104 12.54 -44.26 41.81
C ALA A 104 12.87 -43.92 43.27
N GLU A 105 12.15 -42.96 43.86
CA GLU A 105 12.28 -42.60 45.28
C GLU A 105 11.89 -43.78 46.18
N GLN A 106 10.80 -44.49 45.87
CA GLN A 106 10.37 -45.67 46.62
C GLN A 106 11.40 -46.80 46.57
N LYS A 107 12.02 -47.04 45.40
CA LYS A 107 13.12 -48.01 45.26
C LYS A 107 14.39 -47.61 46.01
N GLN A 108 14.70 -46.32 46.10
CA GLN A 108 15.84 -45.85 46.90
C GLN A 108 15.59 -46.05 48.40
N LEU A 109 14.38 -45.77 48.87
CA LEU A 109 14.00 -45.98 50.27
C LEU A 109 14.04 -47.46 50.65
N GLU A 110 13.55 -48.36 49.79
CA GLU A 110 13.64 -49.82 50.01
C GLU A 110 15.08 -50.34 50.06
N ARG A 111 16.00 -49.76 49.28
CA ARG A 111 17.44 -50.11 49.35
C ARG A 111 18.04 -49.65 50.67
N HIS A 112 17.74 -48.43 51.10
CA HIS A 112 18.25 -47.89 52.36
C HIS A 112 17.80 -48.72 53.57
N VAL A 113 16.53 -49.15 53.60
CA VAL A 113 16.01 -50.02 54.67
C VAL A 113 16.74 -51.37 54.70
N ARG A 114 16.98 -51.97 53.53
CA ARG A 114 17.70 -53.25 53.43
C ARG A 114 19.14 -53.15 53.89
N ASP A 115 19.86 -52.11 53.47
CA ASP A 115 21.25 -51.90 53.85
C ASP A 115 21.38 -51.69 55.38
N GLN A 116 20.38 -51.03 55.98
CA GLN A 116 20.31 -50.82 57.43
C GLN A 116 20.01 -52.12 58.21
N GLU A 117 19.12 -52.97 57.68
CA GLU A 117 18.87 -54.31 58.24
C GLU A 117 20.12 -55.20 58.16
N GLU A 118 20.86 -55.15 57.05
CA GLU A 118 22.11 -55.90 56.88
C GLU A 118 23.19 -55.43 57.88
N GLU A 119 23.32 -54.12 58.10
CA GLU A 119 24.25 -53.56 59.09
C GLU A 119 23.93 -54.01 60.52
N ASP A 120 22.65 -54.04 60.89
CA ASP A 120 22.21 -54.51 62.22
C ASP A 120 22.49 -56.01 62.41
N THR A 121 22.34 -56.84 61.37
CA THR A 121 22.71 -58.27 61.45
C THR A 121 24.21 -58.52 61.58
N LEU A 122 25.04 -57.66 60.96
CA LEU A 122 26.49 -57.74 61.08
C LEU A 122 26.95 -57.37 62.50
N ARG A 123 26.40 -56.28 63.06
CA ARG A 123 26.67 -55.87 64.45
C ARG A 123 26.29 -56.95 65.46
N GLN A 124 25.19 -57.68 65.22
CA GLN A 124 24.78 -58.79 66.10
C GLN A 124 25.74 -59.99 66.02
N LYS A 125 26.34 -60.25 64.86
CA LYS A 125 27.33 -61.32 64.68
C LYS A 125 28.67 -61.01 65.32
N ASP A 126 29.13 -59.76 65.27
CA ASP A 126 30.41 -59.34 65.86
C ASP A 126 30.42 -59.52 67.39
N VAL A 127 29.32 -59.18 68.07
CA VAL A 127 29.14 -59.43 69.51
C VAL A 127 29.26 -60.92 69.85
N THR A 128 28.81 -61.81 68.95
CA THR A 128 28.84 -63.27 69.18
C THR A 128 30.24 -63.87 68.96
N ILE A 129 31.11 -63.19 68.20
CA ILE A 129 32.49 -63.64 67.94
C ILE A 129 33.41 -63.22 69.10
N GLU A 130 33.20 -62.04 69.70
CA GLU A 130 33.92 -61.59 70.89
C GLU A 130 33.66 -62.49 72.13
N ASP A 131 32.44 -63.02 72.28
CA ASP A 131 32.11 -63.95 73.37
C ASP A 131 32.78 -65.33 73.21
N LYS A 132 33.17 -65.73 71.99
CA LYS A 132 33.82 -67.03 71.73
C LYS A 132 35.34 -66.97 71.84
N SER A 133 35.96 -65.80 71.64
CA SER A 133 37.40 -65.63 71.74
C SER A 133 37.92 -65.58 73.19
N GLN A 134 37.06 -65.28 74.17
CA GLN A 134 37.42 -65.27 75.60
C GLN A 134 37.34 -66.65 76.30
N ALA A 135 36.86 -67.69 75.62
CA ALA A 135 36.68 -69.03 76.19
C ALA A 135 37.81 -70.04 75.87
N ALA A 136 38.81 -69.66 75.06
CA ALA A 136 39.83 -70.59 74.54
C ALA A 136 41.24 -70.46 75.16
N GLU A 137 41.50 -69.45 75.99
CA GLU A 137 42.78 -69.28 76.69
C GLU A 137 42.66 -69.74 78.15
N LEU A 138 42.77 -71.04 78.46
CA LEU A 138 43.13 -71.55 79.81
C LEU A 138 43.27 -73.09 79.88
N VAL A 139 43.99 -73.76 78.98
CA VAL A 139 44.47 -75.14 79.20
C VAL A 139 45.77 -75.40 78.45
N ASP A 140 46.93 -75.33 79.13
CA ASP A 140 47.98 -76.37 79.09
C ASP A 140 49.30 -75.89 79.72
N ALA A 141 49.71 -76.50 80.84
CA ALA A 141 51.11 -76.59 81.26
C ALA A 141 51.27 -77.56 82.45
N ALA A 142 51.84 -78.76 82.24
CA ALA A 142 52.72 -79.41 83.22
C ALA A 142 53.35 -80.74 82.71
N ALA A 143 54.58 -80.96 83.22
CA ALA A 143 55.37 -82.21 83.31
C ALA A 143 56.33 -82.52 82.13
N LEU A 144 57.60 -82.09 82.19
CA LEU A 144 58.78 -82.65 82.93
C LEU A 144 59.36 -83.91 82.25
N GLN A 145 60.53 -83.75 81.61
CA GLN A 145 61.88 -84.16 82.10
C GLN A 145 62.30 -85.58 81.69
N SER A 146 63.23 -85.64 80.74
CA SER A 146 64.36 -86.59 80.72
C SER A 146 65.31 -86.18 79.59
N GLU A 147 66.63 -86.30 79.82
CA GLU A 147 67.68 -86.44 78.79
C GLU A 147 68.44 -85.14 78.37
N GLU A 148 69.22 -84.50 79.26
CA GLU A 148 69.89 -83.19 79.03
C GLU A 148 70.73 -83.03 77.74
N ASP A 149 71.31 -84.09 77.15
CA ASP A 149 72.11 -84.00 75.90
C ASP A 149 71.34 -84.34 74.61
N SER A 150 70.18 -85.01 74.72
CA SER A 150 69.22 -85.15 73.62
C SER A 150 68.22 -84.00 73.65
N VAL A 151 67.83 -83.53 74.84
CA VAL A 151 66.98 -82.38 75.10
C VAL A 151 67.66 -81.11 74.64
N ALA A 152 68.98 -80.94 74.78
CA ALA A 152 69.68 -79.80 74.18
C ALA A 152 69.61 -79.82 72.64
N ARG A 153 69.74 -81.00 72.01
CA ARG A 153 69.61 -81.16 70.55
C ARG A 153 68.16 -81.02 70.06
N VAL A 154 67.20 -81.55 70.80
CA VAL A 154 65.76 -81.43 70.52
C VAL A 154 65.31 -79.98 70.77
N LYS A 155 65.79 -79.30 71.81
CA LYS A 155 65.56 -77.86 72.05
C LYS A 155 66.20 -77.02 70.96
N TYR A 156 67.42 -77.35 70.52
CA TYR A 156 68.08 -76.65 69.41
C TYR A 156 67.33 -76.88 68.10
N HIS A 157 66.92 -78.11 67.80
CA HIS A 157 66.13 -78.43 66.61
C HIS A 157 64.76 -77.74 66.64
N ARG A 158 64.11 -77.72 67.81
CA ARG A 158 62.86 -76.99 68.04
C ARG A 158 63.04 -75.49 67.88
N LEU A 159 64.11 -74.91 68.43
CA LEU A 159 64.42 -73.48 68.25
C LEU A 159 64.67 -73.14 66.78
N VAL A 160 65.37 -74.01 66.04
CA VAL A 160 65.59 -73.84 64.60
C VAL A 160 64.26 -73.95 63.83
N GLN A 161 63.39 -74.88 64.20
CA GLN A 161 62.06 -75.03 63.61
C GLN A 161 61.17 -73.81 63.91
N ASP A 162 61.18 -73.32 65.15
CA ASP A 162 60.44 -72.14 65.58
C ASP A 162 60.97 -70.87 64.86
N LEU A 163 62.29 -70.77 64.67
CA LEU A 163 62.91 -69.69 63.89
C LEU A 163 62.50 -69.76 62.41
N GLN A 164 62.47 -70.95 61.81
CA GLN A 164 62.03 -71.16 60.43
C GLN A 164 60.55 -70.83 60.27
N GLN A 165 59.71 -71.26 61.22
CA GLN A 165 58.28 -70.98 61.24
C GLN A 165 58.03 -69.47 61.38
N SER A 166 58.71 -68.81 62.32
CA SER A 166 58.68 -67.36 62.48
C SER A 166 59.17 -66.65 61.22
N GLN A 167 60.20 -67.16 60.55
CA GLN A 167 60.69 -66.59 59.29
C GLN A 167 59.68 -66.73 58.14
N ILE A 168 58.96 -67.85 58.06
CA ILE A 168 57.86 -68.02 57.10
C ILE A 168 56.72 -67.05 57.43
N GLU A 169 56.32 -66.95 58.69
CA GLU A 169 55.26 -66.03 59.14
C GLU A 169 55.61 -64.56 58.87
N VAL A 170 56.85 -64.15 59.11
CA VAL A 170 57.32 -62.81 58.75
C VAL A 170 57.30 -62.61 57.24
N SER A 171 57.68 -63.62 56.45
CA SER A 171 57.66 -63.51 54.98
C SER A 171 56.24 -63.43 54.41
N THR A 172 55.28 -64.16 54.99
CA THR A 172 53.86 -64.12 54.58
C THR A 172 53.21 -62.81 54.98
N LEU A 173 53.47 -62.31 56.19
CA LEU A 173 52.98 -61.02 56.64
C LEU A 173 53.57 -59.88 55.81
N ALA A 174 54.86 -59.93 55.49
CA ALA A 174 55.50 -58.95 54.60
C ALA A 174 54.86 -58.93 53.20
N ALA A 175 54.54 -60.10 52.64
CA ALA A 175 53.83 -60.20 51.36
C ALA A 175 52.41 -59.64 51.44
N GLN A 176 51.69 -59.87 52.54
CA GLN A 176 50.36 -59.30 52.79
C GLN A 176 50.41 -57.77 52.92
N CYS A 177 51.35 -57.24 53.70
CA CYS A 177 51.55 -55.80 53.81
C CYS A 177 51.90 -55.17 52.44
N GLN A 178 52.69 -55.86 51.61
CA GLN A 178 52.99 -55.40 50.26
C GLN A 178 51.75 -55.41 49.34
N ALA A 179 50.91 -56.43 49.44
CA ALA A 179 49.66 -56.50 48.68
C ALA A 179 48.68 -55.39 49.09
N GLN A 180 48.50 -55.19 50.40
CA GLN A 180 47.68 -54.10 50.94
C GLN A 180 48.22 -52.72 50.55
N ALA A 181 49.55 -52.52 50.56
CA ALA A 181 50.14 -51.26 50.12
C ALA A 181 49.87 -50.96 48.64
N LYS A 182 49.84 -52.00 47.78
CA LYS A 182 49.47 -51.85 46.35
C LYS A 182 47.99 -51.52 46.19
N GLU A 183 47.12 -52.16 46.96
CA GLU A 183 45.68 -51.88 46.94
C GLU A 183 45.39 -50.45 47.38
N LEU A 184 46.02 -49.97 48.46
CA LEU A 184 45.91 -48.58 48.90
C LEU A 184 46.39 -47.57 47.86
N MET A 185 47.43 -47.91 47.09
CA MET A 185 47.91 -47.07 45.99
C MET A 185 46.85 -46.98 44.86
N VAL A 186 46.27 -48.11 44.45
CA VAL A 186 45.21 -48.11 43.42
C VAL A 186 43.96 -47.35 43.89
N LEU A 187 43.60 -47.49 45.16
CA LEU A 187 42.47 -46.73 45.73
C LEU A 187 42.76 -45.24 45.76
N ARG A 188 43.97 -44.82 46.11
CA ARG A 188 44.39 -43.41 46.03
C ARG A 188 44.32 -42.87 44.61
N ASP A 189 44.88 -43.58 43.63
CA ASP A 189 44.84 -43.15 42.22
C ASP A 189 43.39 -43.01 41.72
N LYS A 190 42.50 -43.90 42.16
CA LYS A 190 41.07 -43.83 41.86
C LYS A 190 40.40 -42.64 42.55
N GLU A 191 40.74 -42.35 43.80
CA GLU A 191 40.23 -41.19 44.54
C GLU A 191 40.66 -39.88 43.86
N GLU A 192 41.93 -39.77 43.46
CA GLU A 192 42.45 -38.61 42.72
C GLU A 192 41.73 -38.46 41.36
N ALA A 193 41.51 -39.55 40.63
CA ALA A 193 40.77 -39.50 39.36
C ALA A 193 39.31 -39.09 39.54
N LEU A 194 38.64 -39.57 40.60
CA LEU A 194 37.27 -39.17 40.93
C LEU A 194 37.20 -37.71 41.38
N GLN A 195 38.20 -37.23 42.11
CA GLN A 195 38.29 -35.83 42.51
C GLN A 195 38.37 -34.91 41.29
N VAL A 196 39.27 -35.21 40.34
CA VAL A 196 39.40 -34.45 39.08
C VAL A 196 38.09 -34.50 38.29
N ALA A 197 37.45 -35.66 38.17
CA ALA A 197 36.18 -35.79 37.46
C ALA A 197 35.06 -34.95 38.11
N ASN A 198 35.01 -34.89 39.44
CA ASN A 198 34.05 -34.08 40.17
C ASN A 198 34.31 -32.58 39.97
N GLU A 199 35.57 -32.15 40.02
CA GLU A 199 35.95 -30.76 39.71
C GLU A 199 35.56 -30.36 38.29
N THR A 200 35.75 -31.23 37.28
CA THR A 200 35.31 -30.95 35.90
C THR A 200 33.79 -30.86 35.80
N LEU A 201 33.04 -31.76 36.44
CA LEU A 201 31.57 -31.72 36.43
C LEU A 201 31.03 -30.46 37.08
N GLN A 202 31.67 -29.98 38.16
CA GLN A 202 31.29 -28.73 38.80
C GLN A 202 31.54 -27.51 37.91
N GLN A 203 32.62 -27.51 37.12
CA GLN A 203 32.90 -26.45 36.15
C GLN A 203 31.86 -26.46 35.02
N ASP A 204 31.55 -27.64 34.47
CA ASP A 204 30.54 -27.79 33.43
C ASP A 204 29.15 -27.33 33.92
N GLU A 205 28.77 -27.71 35.14
CA GLU A 205 27.52 -27.28 35.76
C GLU A 205 27.47 -25.75 35.94
N GLN A 206 28.58 -25.13 36.37
CA GLN A 206 28.68 -23.68 36.48
C GLN A 206 28.55 -22.99 35.12
N GLU A 207 29.18 -23.53 34.07
CA GLU A 207 29.09 -22.99 32.71
C GLU A 207 27.66 -23.10 32.16
N ILE A 208 26.99 -24.24 32.35
CA ILE A 208 25.60 -24.42 31.93
C ILE A 208 24.68 -23.43 32.66
N ARG A 209 24.88 -23.25 33.98
CA ARG A 209 24.10 -22.26 34.75
C ARG A 209 24.36 -20.83 34.29
N ALA A 210 25.61 -20.49 33.96
CA ALA A 210 25.95 -19.16 33.43
C ALA A 210 25.27 -18.92 32.07
N ARG A 211 25.32 -19.89 31.16
CA ARG A 211 24.62 -19.81 29.87
C ARG A 211 23.10 -19.73 30.02
N ALA A 212 22.52 -20.50 30.94
CA ALA A 212 21.09 -20.41 31.25
C ALA A 212 20.71 -19.00 31.72
N ALA A 213 21.48 -18.40 32.63
CA ALA A 213 21.25 -17.04 33.09
C ALA A 213 21.40 -15.99 31.96
N GLU A 214 22.35 -16.17 31.04
CA GLU A 214 22.48 -15.31 29.85
C GLU A 214 21.26 -15.38 28.94
N TYR A 215 20.73 -16.57 28.68
CA TYR A 215 19.51 -16.73 27.87
C TYR A 215 18.28 -16.17 28.57
N GLU A 216 18.15 -16.37 29.87
CA GLU A 216 17.06 -15.78 30.68
C GLU A 216 17.11 -14.26 30.62
N GLN A 217 18.30 -13.67 30.77
CA GLN A 217 18.48 -12.22 30.68
C GLN A 217 18.14 -11.70 29.28
N ALA A 218 18.65 -12.34 28.22
CA ALA A 218 18.37 -11.95 26.85
C ALA A 218 16.86 -12.05 26.51
N TYR A 219 16.17 -13.06 27.06
CA TYR A 219 14.72 -13.20 26.92
C TYR A 219 13.96 -12.08 27.63
N VAL A 220 14.37 -11.72 28.85
CA VAL A 220 13.79 -10.59 29.59
C VAL A 220 14.00 -9.27 28.84
N ASP A 221 15.20 -9.04 28.31
CA ASP A 221 15.51 -7.83 27.54
C ASP A 221 14.66 -7.76 26.26
N LEU A 222 14.48 -8.89 25.55
CA LEU A 222 13.62 -8.97 24.37
C LEU A 222 12.14 -8.69 24.72
N LEU A 223 11.64 -9.20 25.86
CA LEU A 223 10.29 -8.89 26.31
C LEU A 223 10.10 -7.40 26.60
N VAL A 224 11.10 -6.76 27.20
CA VAL A 224 11.09 -5.31 27.44
C VAL A 224 11.06 -4.55 26.12
N GLU A 225 11.88 -4.94 25.13
CA GLU A 225 11.89 -4.32 23.80
C GLU A 225 10.54 -4.49 23.08
N ILE A 226 9.92 -5.68 23.16
CA ILE A 226 8.60 -5.93 22.58
C ILE A 226 7.53 -5.03 23.21
N GLU A 227 7.52 -4.86 24.53
CA GLU A 227 6.57 -3.95 25.19
C GLU A 227 6.85 -2.47 24.87
N GLN A 228 8.11 -2.08 24.70
CA GLN A 228 8.46 -0.74 24.21
C GLN A 228 7.94 -0.49 22.78
N ILE A 229 8.12 -1.45 21.87
CA ILE A 229 7.62 -1.34 20.50
C ILE A 229 6.09 -1.30 20.50
N LYS A 230 5.44 -2.12 21.34
CA LYS A 230 3.98 -2.16 21.45
C LYS A 230 3.39 -0.86 21.98
N THR A 231 4.02 -0.25 22.99
CA THR A 231 3.60 1.06 23.52
C THR A 231 3.83 2.16 22.49
N ALA A 232 4.99 2.21 21.83
CA ALA A 232 5.26 3.17 20.76
C ALA A 232 4.28 3.04 19.59
N ASN A 233 3.96 1.81 19.16
CA ASN A 233 2.99 1.56 18.09
C ASN A 233 1.56 1.95 18.51
N ALA A 234 1.18 1.72 19.77
CA ALA A 234 -0.11 2.19 20.29
C ALA A 234 -0.20 3.72 20.26
N GLU A 235 0.86 4.42 20.67
CA GLU A 235 0.96 5.88 20.61
C GLU A 235 0.90 6.39 19.16
N GLU A 236 1.69 5.83 18.26
CA GLU A 236 1.69 6.18 16.82
C GLU A 236 0.31 5.97 16.20
N LYS A 237 -0.36 4.85 16.50
CA LYS A 237 -1.73 4.58 16.05
C LYS A 237 -2.70 5.66 16.53
N THR A 238 -2.61 6.08 17.80
CA THR A 238 -3.47 7.16 18.31
C THR A 238 -3.19 8.49 17.62
N ALA A 239 -1.92 8.84 17.39
CA ALA A 239 -1.53 10.04 16.68
C ALA A 239 -1.98 10.05 15.21
N LEU A 240 -1.94 8.90 14.52
CA LEU A 240 -2.44 8.76 13.16
C LEU A 240 -3.96 8.94 13.08
N ILE A 241 -4.70 8.39 14.05
CA ILE A 241 -6.16 8.58 14.12
C ILE A 241 -6.48 10.07 14.34
N GLU A 242 -5.79 10.73 15.27
CA GLU A 242 -5.98 12.17 15.52
C GLU A 242 -5.66 13.01 14.28
N ASN A 243 -4.51 12.78 13.64
CA ASN A 243 -4.12 13.48 12.41
C ASN A 243 -5.12 13.23 11.26
N SER A 244 -5.59 11.99 11.08
CA SER A 244 -6.61 11.70 10.08
C SER A 244 -7.93 12.45 10.33
N LYS A 245 -8.34 12.56 11.61
CA LYS A 245 -9.52 13.32 12.01
C LYS A 245 -9.34 14.82 11.77
N ASP A 246 -8.17 15.37 12.11
CA ASP A 246 -7.85 16.77 11.89
C ASP A 246 -7.83 17.11 10.39
N ARG A 247 -7.21 16.25 9.57
CA ARG A 247 -7.25 16.38 8.10
C ARG A 247 -8.67 16.30 7.55
N GLY A 248 -9.51 15.41 8.09
CA GLY A 248 -10.94 15.34 7.76
C GLY A 248 -11.65 16.66 8.07
N SER A 249 -11.45 17.21 9.28
CA SER A 249 -12.04 18.48 9.69
C SER A 249 -11.56 19.67 8.85
N LEU A 250 -10.30 19.66 8.42
CA LEU A 250 -9.74 20.69 7.54
C LEU A 250 -10.34 20.63 6.14
N ILE A 251 -10.52 19.42 5.58
CA ILE A 251 -11.20 19.22 4.28
C ILE A 251 -12.64 19.70 4.36
N ASP A 252 -13.36 19.37 5.43
CA ASP A 252 -14.73 19.82 5.62
C ASP A 252 -14.81 21.35 5.79
N SER A 253 -13.87 21.96 6.52
CA SER A 253 -13.77 23.41 6.63
C SER A 253 -13.50 24.07 5.27
N GLN A 254 -12.60 23.51 4.46
CA GLN A 254 -12.32 24.04 3.12
C GLN A 254 -13.56 23.96 2.23
N ARG A 255 -14.28 22.82 2.23
CA ARG A 255 -15.53 22.66 1.49
C ARG A 255 -16.60 23.66 1.92
N LEU A 256 -16.69 23.97 3.21
CA LEU A 256 -17.60 25.01 3.71
C LEU A 256 -17.24 26.39 3.14
N TYR A 257 -15.96 26.76 3.13
CA TYR A 257 -15.53 28.03 2.54
C TYR A 257 -15.78 28.09 1.03
N ASP A 258 -15.53 27.01 0.30
CA ASP A 258 -15.79 26.96 -1.14
C ASP A 258 -17.29 27.07 -1.45
N LEU A 259 -18.14 26.41 -0.66
CA LEU A 259 -19.60 26.51 -0.78
C LEU A 259 -20.11 27.90 -0.42
N GLU A 260 -19.56 28.54 0.61
CA GLU A 260 -19.89 29.92 0.99
C GLU A 260 -19.51 30.89 -0.13
N ALA A 261 -18.32 30.74 -0.72
CA ALA A 261 -17.91 31.54 -1.87
C ALA A 261 -18.86 31.34 -3.06
N GLN A 262 -19.20 30.10 -3.41
CA GLN A 262 -20.15 29.80 -4.49
C GLN A 262 -21.54 30.39 -4.22
N LEU A 263 -22.02 30.32 -2.98
CA LEU A 263 -23.29 30.93 -2.59
C LEU A 263 -23.26 32.44 -2.80
N THR A 264 -22.21 33.13 -2.35
CA THR A 264 -22.10 34.58 -2.53
C THR A 264 -22.05 34.99 -4.00
N THR A 265 -21.36 34.21 -4.85
CA THR A 265 -21.35 34.46 -6.30
C THR A 265 -22.72 34.23 -6.93
N ALA A 266 -23.42 33.16 -6.57
CA ALA A 266 -24.76 32.86 -7.08
C ALA A 266 -25.78 33.90 -6.62
N GLU A 267 -25.65 34.44 -5.40
CA GLU A 267 -26.47 35.55 -4.90
C GLU A 267 -26.24 36.84 -5.70
N ALA A 268 -24.98 37.15 -6.04
CA ALA A 268 -24.66 38.30 -6.89
C ALA A 268 -25.23 38.15 -8.30
N ASP A 269 -25.07 36.99 -8.93
CA ASP A 269 -25.63 36.70 -10.26
C ASP A 269 -27.15 36.78 -10.28
N LYS A 270 -27.81 36.28 -9.23
CA LYS A 270 -29.26 36.42 -9.06
C LYS A 270 -29.67 37.90 -9.00
N MET A 271 -28.96 38.74 -8.25
CA MET A 271 -29.28 40.17 -8.18
C MET A 271 -29.13 40.87 -9.53
N LEU A 272 -28.08 40.53 -10.29
CA LEU A 272 -27.89 41.07 -11.65
C LEU A 272 -29.02 40.63 -12.59
N ALA A 273 -29.36 39.34 -12.59
CA ALA A 273 -30.47 38.83 -13.38
C ALA A 273 -31.82 39.48 -13.01
N GLN A 274 -32.04 39.77 -11.73
CA GLN A 274 -33.21 40.52 -11.27
C GLN A 274 -33.21 41.97 -11.80
N GLN A 275 -32.08 42.67 -11.72
CA GLN A 275 -31.96 44.03 -12.23
C GLN A 275 -32.19 44.09 -13.75
N ASP A 276 -31.65 43.13 -14.50
CA ASP A 276 -31.85 43.02 -15.94
C ASP A 276 -33.30 42.72 -16.29
N ALA A 277 -33.96 41.82 -15.54
CA ALA A 277 -35.38 41.54 -15.71
C ALA A 277 -36.25 42.78 -15.47
N GLU A 278 -35.96 43.56 -14.42
CA GLU A 278 -36.66 44.82 -14.18
C GLU A 278 -36.41 45.84 -15.28
N ARG A 279 -35.19 45.93 -15.81
CA ARG A 279 -34.86 46.81 -16.93
C ARG A 279 -35.65 46.42 -18.18
N LEU A 280 -35.64 45.13 -18.54
CA LEU A 280 -36.41 44.60 -19.66
C LEU A 280 -37.91 44.86 -19.48
N GLN A 281 -38.43 44.74 -18.26
CA GLN A 281 -39.83 45.05 -17.99
C GLN A 281 -40.14 46.53 -18.28
N ARG A 282 -39.29 47.46 -17.80
CA ARG A 282 -39.47 48.89 -18.11
C ARG A 282 -39.39 49.15 -19.62
N ASP A 283 -38.46 48.52 -20.31
CA ASP A 283 -38.32 48.67 -21.77
C ASP A 283 -39.57 48.15 -22.50
N VAL A 284 -40.13 47.01 -22.07
CA VAL A 284 -41.40 46.48 -22.59
C VAL A 284 -42.55 47.46 -22.34
N ASP A 285 -42.70 47.98 -21.12
CA ASP A 285 -43.76 48.94 -20.78
C ASP A 285 -43.66 50.20 -21.66
N THR A 286 -42.44 50.73 -21.89
CA THR A 286 -42.24 51.88 -22.78
C THR A 286 -42.58 51.57 -24.24
N LEU A 287 -42.25 50.38 -24.73
CA LEU A 287 -42.59 49.94 -26.08
C LEU A 287 -44.10 49.77 -26.25
N GLU A 288 -44.81 49.28 -25.23
CA GLU A 288 -46.27 49.21 -25.22
C GLU A 288 -46.88 50.61 -25.35
N ASP A 289 -46.35 51.60 -24.63
CA ASP A 289 -46.84 52.98 -24.71
C ASP A 289 -46.57 53.62 -26.07
N VAL A 290 -45.37 53.41 -26.65
CA VAL A 290 -45.05 53.86 -28.02
C VAL A 290 -45.98 53.19 -29.04
N LEU A 291 -46.27 51.90 -28.89
CA LEU A 291 -47.20 51.18 -29.77
C LEU A 291 -48.62 51.75 -29.67
N ARG A 292 -49.10 52.04 -28.45
CA ARG A 292 -50.41 52.69 -28.24
C ARG A 292 -50.46 54.06 -28.91
N GLN A 293 -49.41 54.86 -28.78
CA GLN A 293 -49.31 56.17 -29.43
C GLN A 293 -49.34 56.03 -30.96
N PHE A 294 -48.55 55.12 -31.54
CA PHE A 294 -48.56 54.87 -32.97
C PHE A 294 -49.93 54.40 -33.49
N GLN A 295 -50.63 53.57 -32.72
CA GLN A 295 -52.00 53.17 -33.05
C GLN A 295 -52.98 54.35 -33.04
N MET A 296 -52.84 55.28 -32.10
CA MET A 296 -53.65 56.51 -32.07
C MET A 296 -53.34 57.43 -33.25
N ASP A 297 -52.06 57.67 -33.53
CA ASP A 297 -51.61 58.51 -34.65
C ASP A 297 -52.02 57.90 -35.99
N SER A 298 -51.91 56.57 -36.14
CA SER A 298 -52.39 55.86 -37.34
C SER A 298 -53.90 56.04 -37.55
N LYS A 299 -54.71 55.97 -36.48
CA LYS A 299 -56.16 56.24 -36.56
C LYS A 299 -56.42 57.70 -36.96
N ALA A 300 -55.70 58.65 -36.38
CA ALA A 300 -55.83 60.07 -36.71
C ALA A 300 -55.41 60.37 -38.16
N HIS A 301 -54.28 59.83 -38.61
CA HIS A 301 -53.80 59.93 -39.99
C HIS A 301 -54.79 59.33 -40.98
N ARG A 302 -55.33 58.13 -40.69
CA ARG A 302 -56.36 57.50 -41.53
C ARG A 302 -57.61 58.36 -41.63
N ALA A 303 -58.07 58.94 -40.52
CA ALA A 303 -59.21 59.86 -40.54
C ALA A 303 -58.93 61.10 -41.40
N ARG A 304 -57.71 61.66 -41.34
CA ARG A 304 -57.27 62.79 -42.18
C ARG A 304 -57.20 62.42 -43.66
N ILE A 305 -56.69 61.24 -44.01
CA ILE A 305 -56.69 60.74 -45.39
C ILE A 305 -58.12 60.60 -45.89
N ASN A 306 -59.00 59.94 -45.13
CA ASN A 306 -60.41 59.80 -45.52
C ASN A 306 -61.10 61.17 -45.74
N ALA A 307 -60.77 62.18 -44.93
CA ALA A 307 -61.29 63.53 -45.11
C ALA A 307 -60.77 64.18 -46.40
N LEU A 308 -59.47 64.07 -46.67
CA LEU A 308 -58.85 64.55 -47.91
C LEU A 308 -59.39 63.80 -49.14
N GLU A 309 -59.61 62.49 -49.05
CA GLU A 309 -60.23 61.70 -50.11
C GLU A 309 -61.67 62.14 -50.37
N ALA A 310 -62.45 62.45 -49.33
CA ALA A 310 -63.80 62.98 -49.48
C ALA A 310 -63.80 64.39 -50.12
N GLU A 311 -62.85 65.26 -49.75
CA GLU A 311 -62.64 66.57 -50.39
C GLU A 311 -62.19 66.42 -51.86
N LEU A 312 -61.27 65.49 -52.14
CA LEU A 312 -60.82 65.15 -53.49
C LEU A 312 -61.99 64.63 -54.33
N GLU A 313 -62.81 63.74 -53.79
CA GLU A 313 -63.98 63.22 -54.48
C GLU A 313 -65.01 64.33 -54.72
N GLN A 314 -65.22 65.24 -53.76
CA GLN A 314 -66.07 66.41 -53.93
C GLN A 314 -65.54 67.36 -55.01
N THR A 315 -64.24 67.69 -55.00
CA THR A 315 -63.61 68.55 -56.01
C THR A 315 -63.59 67.88 -57.38
N THR A 316 -63.39 66.57 -57.44
CA THR A 316 -63.47 65.78 -58.67
C THR A 316 -64.88 65.77 -59.23
N ARG A 317 -65.92 65.57 -58.40
CA ARG A 317 -67.33 65.71 -58.80
C ARG A 317 -67.63 67.13 -59.31
N ARG A 318 -67.06 68.17 -58.67
CA ARG A 318 -67.16 69.57 -59.16
C ARG A 318 -66.44 69.75 -60.50
N LEU A 319 -65.24 69.22 -60.69
CA LEU A 319 -64.48 69.30 -61.95
C LEU A 319 -65.14 68.51 -63.08
N GLN A 320 -65.66 67.31 -62.80
CA GLN A 320 -66.45 66.51 -63.73
C GLN A 320 -67.76 67.21 -64.10
N SER A 321 -68.34 68.00 -63.18
CA SER A 321 -69.47 68.90 -63.52
C SER A 321 -69.04 70.13 -64.33
N HIS A 322 -67.73 70.44 -64.41
CA HIS A 322 -67.16 71.64 -65.02
C HIS A 322 -66.33 71.44 -66.30
N GLN A 323 -66.26 70.25 -66.91
CA GLN A 323 -65.58 70.14 -68.21
C GLN A 323 -66.31 69.25 -69.24
N PRO A 324 -66.43 69.77 -70.47
CA PRO A 324 -65.66 69.21 -71.59
C PRO A 324 -64.60 70.21 -72.07
N LEU A 325 -63.49 69.66 -72.59
CA LEU A 325 -62.37 70.32 -73.27
C LEU A 325 -61.30 71.01 -72.40
N LEU A 326 -60.11 70.41 -72.31
CA LEU A 326 -58.81 71.07 -72.50
C LEU A 326 -57.84 70.02 -73.08
N GLY A 327 -57.27 70.34 -74.24
CA GLY A 327 -56.37 69.49 -75.01
C GLY A 327 -54.94 69.40 -74.46
N PRO A 328 -54.10 68.57 -75.09
CA PRO A 328 -52.78 68.21 -74.59
C PRO A 328 -51.81 69.39 -74.73
N ASN A 329 -51.16 69.78 -73.63
CA ASN A 329 -50.17 70.84 -73.60
C ASN A 329 -48.78 70.22 -73.82
N GLU A 330 -48.15 70.50 -74.97
CA GLU A 330 -46.86 69.95 -75.43
C GLU A 330 -45.64 70.32 -74.56
N GLY A 331 -45.83 71.09 -73.47
CA GLY A 331 -44.76 71.55 -72.58
C GLY A 331 -44.19 70.48 -71.61
N GLU A 332 -44.96 69.44 -71.27
CA GLU A 332 -44.54 68.42 -70.28
C GLU A 332 -43.52 67.42 -70.82
N ARG A 333 -43.35 67.35 -72.16
CA ARG A 333 -42.44 66.41 -72.80
C ARG A 333 -40.97 66.75 -72.53
N ASN A 334 -40.64 68.04 -72.45
CA ASN A 334 -39.27 68.50 -72.19
C ASN A 334 -38.89 68.38 -70.70
N ASP A 335 -39.87 68.55 -69.80
CA ASP A 335 -39.65 68.38 -68.36
C ASP A 335 -39.52 66.90 -67.98
N SER A 336 -40.30 66.01 -68.62
CA SER A 336 -40.16 64.56 -68.44
C SER A 336 -38.82 64.04 -68.98
N GLU A 337 -38.36 64.51 -70.14
CA GLU A 337 -37.03 64.14 -70.67
C GLU A 337 -35.89 64.60 -69.75
N ARG A 338 -35.98 65.80 -69.18
CA ARG A 338 -35.02 66.31 -68.19
C ARG A 338 -35.06 65.55 -66.86
N LEU A 339 -36.20 65.00 -66.48
CA LEU A 339 -36.35 64.16 -65.28
C LEU A 339 -35.76 62.76 -65.50
N VAL A 340 -35.92 62.19 -66.69
CA VAL A 340 -35.30 60.92 -67.07
C VAL A 340 -33.77 61.05 -67.06
N GLU A 341 -33.21 62.11 -67.64
CA GLU A 341 -31.75 62.32 -67.63
C GLU A 341 -31.20 62.51 -66.21
N LYS A 342 -31.97 63.13 -65.30
CA LYS A 342 -31.60 63.25 -63.88
C LYS A 342 -31.69 61.91 -63.14
N LEU A 343 -32.66 61.07 -63.49
CA LEU A 343 -32.83 59.74 -62.92
C LEU A 343 -31.69 58.82 -63.34
N ASP A 344 -31.29 58.86 -64.60
CA ASP A 344 -30.16 58.07 -65.12
C ASP A 344 -28.85 58.48 -64.44
N LYS A 345 -28.62 59.78 -64.25
CA LYS A 345 -27.46 60.29 -63.48
C LYS A 345 -27.47 59.81 -62.03
N LYS A 346 -28.61 59.87 -61.35
CA LYS A 346 -28.73 59.38 -59.96
C LYS A 346 -28.56 57.88 -59.84
N THR A 347 -29.02 57.12 -60.83
CA THR A 347 -28.86 55.66 -60.86
C THR A 347 -27.39 55.30 -61.03
N HIS A 348 -26.65 56.01 -61.88
CA HIS A 348 -25.22 55.82 -62.04
C HIS A 348 -24.41 56.21 -60.78
N GLU A 349 -24.81 57.28 -60.08
CA GLU A 349 -24.22 57.66 -58.78
C GLU A 349 -24.48 56.60 -57.70
N CYS A 350 -25.67 55.99 -57.66
CA CYS A 350 -25.98 54.89 -56.75
C CYS A 350 -25.14 53.63 -57.03
N GLU A 351 -24.89 53.30 -58.30
CA GLU A 351 -24.06 52.16 -58.67
C GLU A 351 -22.59 52.40 -58.29
N GLN A 352 -22.06 53.61 -58.51
CA GLN A 352 -20.71 53.99 -58.05
C GLN A 352 -20.58 53.94 -56.52
N LEU A 353 -21.61 54.37 -55.78
CA LEU A 353 -21.62 54.27 -54.32
C LEU A 353 -21.68 52.81 -53.85
N ARG A 354 -22.37 51.94 -54.59
CA ARG A 354 -22.43 50.50 -54.30
C ARG A 354 -21.08 49.84 -54.53
N GLU A 355 -20.41 50.16 -55.64
CA GLU A 355 -19.07 49.65 -55.97
C GLU A 355 -18.01 50.15 -54.97
N ALA A 356 -18.09 51.43 -54.58
CA ALA A 356 -17.23 51.99 -53.53
C ALA A 356 -17.47 51.32 -52.16
N LEU A 357 -18.73 51.04 -51.81
CA LEU A 357 -19.09 50.35 -50.58
C LEU A 357 -18.61 48.89 -50.59
N GLU A 358 -18.74 48.18 -51.71
CA GLU A 358 -18.27 46.81 -51.88
C GLU A 358 -16.74 46.74 -51.85
N SER A 359 -16.05 47.69 -52.49
CA SER A 359 -14.60 47.85 -52.38
C SER A 359 -14.15 48.13 -50.94
N THR A 360 -14.92 48.92 -50.19
CA THR A 360 -14.59 49.23 -48.78
C THR A 360 -14.88 48.02 -47.88
N ALA A 361 -15.98 47.30 -48.11
CA ALA A 361 -16.35 46.12 -47.36
C ALA A 361 -15.34 44.98 -47.57
N THR A 362 -14.89 44.77 -48.81
CA THR A 362 -13.86 43.78 -49.14
C THR A 362 -12.52 44.13 -48.50
N GLN A 363 -12.09 45.39 -48.55
CA GLN A 363 -10.89 45.88 -47.87
C GLN A 363 -10.98 45.70 -46.35
N TYR A 364 -12.16 45.96 -45.76
CA TYR A 364 -12.42 45.77 -44.33
C TYR A 364 -12.42 44.30 -43.90
N THR A 365 -12.84 43.37 -44.77
CA THR A 365 -12.74 41.93 -44.49
C THR A 365 -11.32 41.40 -44.62
N SER A 366 -10.52 41.91 -45.56
CA SER A 366 -9.12 41.49 -45.75
C SER A 366 -8.19 41.98 -44.62
N GLU A 367 -8.50 43.12 -43.98
CA GLU A 367 -7.75 43.61 -42.81
C GLU A 367 -8.04 42.82 -41.52
N ARG A 368 -9.08 41.97 -41.49
CA ARG A 368 -9.46 41.16 -40.34
C ARG A 368 -8.92 39.72 -40.31
N ASP A 369 -8.11 39.31 -41.29
CA ASP A 369 -7.30 38.08 -41.22
C ASP A 369 -6.14 38.17 -40.21
N VAL A 370 -6.08 39.24 -39.42
CA VAL A 370 -5.09 39.44 -38.36
C VAL A 370 -5.68 39.00 -37.02
N VAL A 371 -5.25 37.85 -36.52
CA VAL A 371 -5.55 37.42 -35.14
C VAL A 371 -4.99 38.46 -34.17
N ASP A 372 -5.83 38.94 -33.24
CA ASP A 372 -5.41 39.87 -32.19
C ASP A 372 -4.23 39.26 -31.39
N LYS A 373 -3.11 39.98 -31.32
CA LYS A 373 -1.90 39.56 -30.60
C LYS A 373 -2.19 39.21 -29.14
N ARG A 374 -3.15 39.91 -28.51
CA ARG A 374 -3.55 39.64 -27.12
C ARG A 374 -4.31 38.33 -27.01
N LEU A 375 -5.19 38.03 -27.97
CA LEU A 375 -5.91 36.77 -28.03
C LEU A 375 -4.95 35.59 -28.27
N ALA A 376 -4.00 35.74 -29.20
CA ALA A 376 -2.97 34.73 -29.44
C ALA A 376 -2.12 34.47 -28.18
N ALA A 377 -1.69 35.53 -27.49
CA ALA A 377 -0.95 35.40 -26.23
C ALA A 377 -1.76 34.70 -25.14
N GLN A 378 -3.06 35.04 -25.00
CA GLN A 378 -3.95 34.40 -24.03
C GLN A 378 -4.16 32.92 -24.32
N LEU A 379 -4.30 32.53 -25.59
CA LEU A 379 -4.40 31.13 -25.97
C LEU A 379 -3.11 30.38 -25.59
N VAL A 380 -1.93 30.94 -25.87
CA VAL A 380 -0.64 30.31 -25.53
C VAL A 380 -0.49 30.14 -24.03
N VAL A 381 -0.80 31.17 -23.24
CA VAL A 381 -0.78 31.10 -21.77
C VAL A 381 -1.76 30.04 -21.27
N ALA A 382 -3.00 30.03 -21.77
CA ALA A 382 -4.00 29.05 -21.40
C ALA A 382 -3.58 27.61 -21.74
N TYR A 383 -2.85 27.41 -22.84
CA TYR A 383 -2.32 26.09 -23.21
C TYR A 383 -1.22 25.60 -22.26
N VAL A 384 -0.40 26.50 -21.72
CA VAL A 384 0.65 26.15 -20.75
C VAL A 384 0.06 25.84 -19.39
N ASP A 385 -0.88 26.67 -18.93
CA ASP A 385 -1.41 26.65 -17.56
C ASP A 385 -2.56 25.65 -17.36
N SER A 386 -3.23 25.21 -18.43
CA SER A 386 -4.39 24.31 -18.34
C SER A 386 -4.04 22.83 -18.48
N GLU A 387 -4.75 21.98 -17.74
CA GLU A 387 -4.72 20.53 -17.91
C GLU A 387 -5.41 20.08 -19.21
N LYS A 388 -6.25 20.92 -19.82
CA LYS A 388 -7.01 20.64 -21.05
C LYS A 388 -6.28 21.09 -22.32
N LYS A 389 -4.99 20.73 -22.42
CA LYS A 389 -4.10 21.15 -23.51
C LYS A 389 -4.63 20.80 -24.90
N GLY A 390 -5.23 19.61 -25.06
CA GLY A 390 -5.79 19.15 -26.33
C GLY A 390 -6.97 19.99 -26.83
N GLU A 391 -7.88 20.42 -25.95
CA GLU A 391 -9.02 21.26 -26.32
C GLU A 391 -8.58 22.67 -26.73
N ILE A 392 -7.62 23.23 -26.01
CA ILE A 392 -7.07 24.56 -26.30
C ILE A 392 -6.28 24.53 -27.61
N LEU A 393 -5.53 23.47 -27.87
CA LEU A 393 -4.80 23.30 -29.13
C LEU A 393 -5.75 23.10 -30.32
N HIS A 394 -6.87 22.40 -30.11
CA HIS A 394 -7.92 22.27 -31.12
C HIS A 394 -8.59 23.62 -31.40
N LEU A 395 -8.79 24.45 -30.38
CA LEU A 395 -9.31 25.81 -30.50
C LEU A 395 -8.33 26.72 -31.25
N MET A 396 -7.04 26.67 -30.91
CA MET A 396 -5.96 27.37 -31.62
C MET A 396 -5.92 27.01 -33.11
N ALA A 397 -5.97 25.71 -33.41
CA ALA A 397 -5.95 25.22 -34.79
C ALA A 397 -7.15 25.70 -35.62
N ARG A 398 -8.29 25.97 -34.96
CA ARG A 398 -9.49 26.51 -35.61
C ARG A 398 -9.45 28.03 -35.77
N ILE A 399 -8.88 28.76 -34.82
CA ILE A 399 -8.80 30.23 -34.87
C ILE A 399 -7.71 30.69 -35.84
N MET A 400 -6.63 29.92 -35.98
CA MET A 400 -5.49 30.24 -36.84
C MET A 400 -5.49 29.47 -38.16
N ASP A 401 -6.60 28.80 -38.50
CA ASP A 401 -6.78 28.01 -39.73
C ASP A 401 -5.58 27.10 -40.06
N PHE A 402 -5.19 26.24 -39.12
CA PHE A 402 -4.08 25.32 -39.33
C PHE A 402 -4.35 24.40 -40.51
N THR A 403 -3.34 24.21 -41.36
CA THR A 403 -3.37 23.19 -42.39
C THR A 403 -3.35 21.79 -41.77
N GLU A 404 -3.79 20.77 -42.51
CA GLU A 404 -3.78 19.39 -42.02
C GLU A 404 -2.37 18.90 -41.64
N ASP A 405 -1.33 19.41 -42.32
CA ASP A 405 0.07 19.16 -41.95
C ASP A 405 0.45 19.80 -40.61
N GLN A 406 0.02 21.04 -40.37
CA GLN A 406 0.27 21.73 -39.10
C GLN A 406 -0.47 21.03 -37.95
N LYS A 407 -1.72 20.61 -38.16
CA LYS A 407 -2.50 19.84 -37.17
C LYS A 407 -1.81 18.52 -36.81
N ARG A 408 -1.29 17.78 -37.79
CA ARG A 408 -0.48 16.58 -37.55
C ARG A 408 0.77 16.88 -36.72
N ARG A 409 1.50 17.94 -37.06
CA ARG A 409 2.73 18.34 -36.35
C ARG A 409 2.49 18.76 -34.90
N VAL A 410 1.33 19.33 -34.59
CA VAL A 410 0.97 19.70 -33.21
C VAL A 410 0.20 18.61 -32.46
N GLY A 411 -0.13 17.48 -33.10
CA GLY A 411 -0.83 16.36 -32.46
C GLY A 411 -2.36 16.51 -32.37
N VAL A 412 -2.97 17.32 -33.24
CA VAL A 412 -4.43 17.45 -33.37
C VAL A 412 -4.92 16.51 -34.47
N GLY A 413 -5.70 15.48 -34.12
CA GLY A 413 -6.50 14.71 -35.09
C GLY A 413 -6.10 13.25 -35.38
N TYR A 414 -5.00 12.73 -34.82
CA TYR A 414 -4.65 11.30 -34.93
C TYR A 414 -4.12 10.75 -33.60
N PRO A 415 -4.66 9.63 -33.08
CA PRO A 415 -4.04 8.91 -31.98
C PRO A 415 -2.79 8.21 -32.53
N VAL A 416 -1.60 8.76 -32.26
CA VAL A 416 -0.35 8.01 -32.46
C VAL A 416 -0.25 7.00 -31.32
N GLU A 417 -0.42 5.73 -31.67
CA GLU A 417 -0.26 4.60 -30.78
C GLU A 417 1.22 4.45 -30.43
N GLY A 418 1.64 5.01 -29.29
CA GLY A 418 3.03 5.01 -28.87
C GLY A 418 3.36 6.11 -27.88
N ASN A 419 2.99 5.89 -26.62
CA ASN A 419 3.61 6.44 -25.42
C ASN A 419 3.85 7.97 -25.33
N GLY A 420 2.95 8.66 -24.62
CA GLY A 420 3.28 9.90 -23.90
C GLY A 420 3.08 11.19 -24.69
N GLY A 421 2.16 12.03 -24.21
CA GLY A 421 1.99 13.39 -24.71
C GLY A 421 3.28 14.21 -24.59
N GLY A 422 3.64 14.91 -25.67
CA GLY A 422 4.73 15.87 -25.70
C GLY A 422 5.37 15.96 -27.08
N GLY A 423 5.25 17.11 -27.76
CA GLY A 423 5.75 17.18 -29.14
C GLY A 423 6.07 18.54 -29.74
N LEU A 424 5.97 19.66 -29.01
CA LEU A 424 6.71 20.88 -29.39
C LEU A 424 8.10 20.95 -28.73
N PHE A 425 8.36 20.11 -27.72
CA PHE A 425 9.63 20.07 -26.98
C PHE A 425 10.52 18.85 -27.30
N SER A 426 9.98 17.82 -27.97
CA SER A 426 10.71 16.58 -28.25
C SER A 426 11.69 16.70 -29.43
N SER A 427 11.52 17.70 -30.30
CA SER A 427 12.44 17.94 -31.43
C SER A 427 13.63 18.85 -31.09
N LEU A 428 13.60 19.58 -29.96
CA LEU A 428 14.71 20.45 -29.53
C LEU A 428 15.72 19.76 -28.61
N LEU A 429 15.36 18.61 -28.01
CA LEU A 429 16.19 17.89 -27.02
C LEU A 429 16.81 16.58 -27.55
N GLY A 430 16.88 16.38 -28.86
CA GLY A 430 17.82 15.40 -29.44
C GLY A 430 17.66 13.95 -28.95
N LEU A 431 16.45 13.44 -28.78
CA LEU A 431 16.22 12.00 -28.72
C LEU A 431 15.63 11.52 -30.05
N VAL A 432 16.51 11.32 -31.02
CA VAL A 432 16.22 10.54 -32.23
C VAL A 432 16.37 9.06 -31.88
N ALA A 433 15.28 8.29 -31.95
CA ALA A 433 15.34 6.87 -32.24
C ALA A 433 15.46 6.70 -33.77
N PRO A 434 16.25 5.72 -34.26
CA PRO A 434 16.79 5.75 -35.62
C PRO A 434 15.74 5.30 -36.65
N GLY A 435 15.59 6.08 -37.73
CA GLY A 435 14.79 5.68 -38.89
C GLY A 435 14.56 6.82 -39.88
N ASP A 436 15.33 6.78 -40.97
CA ASP A 436 15.14 7.44 -42.27
C ASP A 436 15.37 8.96 -42.44
N GLU A 437 16.56 9.24 -42.97
CA GLU A 437 16.91 10.18 -44.05
C GLU A 437 16.09 11.48 -44.19
N SER A 438 16.53 12.53 -43.49
CA SER A 438 16.60 13.88 -44.07
C SER A 438 17.65 14.74 -43.36
N ALA A 439 18.51 15.36 -44.17
CA ALA A 439 19.57 16.34 -43.89
C ALA A 439 19.95 16.57 -42.40
N SER A 440 21.05 15.94 -41.98
CA SER A 440 21.70 16.21 -40.70
C SER A 440 22.22 17.66 -40.65
N VAL A 441 21.56 18.50 -39.86
CA VAL A 441 22.16 19.75 -39.36
C VAL A 441 23.15 19.36 -38.26
N ASP A 442 24.40 19.78 -38.41
CA ASP A 442 25.49 19.45 -37.51
C ASP A 442 25.21 20.01 -36.09
N PRO A 443 25.06 19.16 -35.05
CA PRO A 443 24.69 19.57 -33.70
C PRO A 443 25.75 20.46 -33.03
N SER A 444 26.97 20.51 -33.57
CA SER A 444 28.03 21.40 -33.11
C SER A 444 27.78 22.89 -33.39
N THR A 445 26.76 23.23 -34.20
CA THR A 445 26.40 24.62 -34.52
C THR A 445 25.47 25.29 -33.50
N ILE A 446 24.88 24.50 -32.60
CA ILE A 446 23.80 24.91 -31.68
C ILE A 446 24.31 25.05 -30.23
N GLU A 447 25.39 24.35 -29.88
CA GLU A 447 25.94 24.38 -28.53
C GLU A 447 26.66 25.71 -28.26
N GLY A 448 26.02 26.58 -27.47
CA GLY A 448 26.56 27.86 -27.02
C GLY A 448 25.90 29.12 -27.61
N LYS A 449 24.89 28.98 -28.48
CA LYS A 449 24.13 30.14 -29.00
C LYS A 449 22.91 30.42 -28.14
N ASP A 450 22.82 31.64 -27.60
CA ASP A 450 21.64 32.07 -26.86
C ASP A 450 20.42 32.12 -27.78
N PHE A 451 19.22 31.87 -27.24
CA PHE A 451 17.95 31.88 -27.97
C PHE A 451 17.74 33.15 -28.81
N SER A 452 18.28 34.28 -28.34
CA SER A 452 18.35 35.56 -29.05
C SER A 452 19.09 35.47 -30.39
N GLU A 453 20.22 34.76 -30.42
CA GLU A 453 21.05 34.60 -31.62
C GLU A 453 20.39 33.66 -32.63
N LEU A 454 19.80 32.55 -32.16
CA LEU A 454 19.05 31.63 -33.03
C LEU A 454 17.81 32.28 -33.65
N TRP A 455 17.11 33.13 -32.90
CA TRP A 455 16.00 33.92 -33.43
C TRP A 455 16.44 35.02 -34.39
N SER A 456 17.59 35.64 -34.14
CA SER A 456 18.16 36.64 -35.03
C SER A 456 18.60 36.03 -36.35
N ASP A 457 19.25 34.86 -36.31
CA ASP A 457 19.66 34.08 -37.49
C ASP A 457 18.42 33.66 -38.30
N PHE A 458 17.35 33.18 -37.65
CA PHE A 458 16.09 32.81 -38.30
C PHE A 458 15.41 34.00 -39.01
N LEU A 459 15.32 35.15 -38.35
CA LEU A 459 14.73 36.37 -38.94
C LEU A 459 15.58 36.92 -40.11
N LEU A 460 16.90 36.81 -40.02
CA LEU A 460 17.82 37.19 -41.10
C LEU A 460 17.73 36.25 -42.30
N ASP A 461 17.53 34.95 -42.06
CA ASP A 461 17.38 33.95 -43.11
C ASP A 461 16.02 34.06 -43.82
N GLU A 462 14.96 34.36 -43.06
CA GLU A 462 13.61 34.54 -43.61
C GLU A 462 13.47 35.86 -44.41
N THR A 463 14.25 36.88 -44.07
CA THR A 463 14.34 38.11 -44.88
C THR A 463 15.24 37.96 -46.11
N SER A 464 16.24 37.07 -46.05
CA SER A 464 17.12 36.77 -47.19
C SER A 464 16.46 35.86 -48.22
N ASN A 465 15.53 34.97 -47.80
CA ASN A 465 14.76 34.08 -48.67
C ASN A 465 13.54 34.72 -49.36
N ARG A 466 13.35 36.05 -49.22
CA ARG A 466 12.29 36.81 -49.92
C ARG A 466 12.80 37.65 -51.12
N LYS A 467 13.94 37.28 -51.72
CA LYS A 467 14.42 37.90 -52.96
C LYS A 467 14.15 37.08 -54.20
#